data_AF-A0A7C9F095-F1
#
_entry.id   AF-A0A7C9F095-F1
#
_cell.length_a   1.000
_cell.length_b   1.000
_cell.length_c   1.000
_cell.angle_alpha   90.00
_cell.angle_beta   90.00
_cell.angle_gamma   90.00
#
_symmetry.space_group_name_H-M   'P 1'
#
loop_
_entity.id
_entity.type
_entity.pdbx_description
1 polymer ?
#
loop_
_entity_poly.entity_id
_entity_poly.type
_entity_poly.pdbx_seq_one_letter_code
_entity_poly.pdbx_strand_id
1 'polypeptide(L)'
;MKPLASYLFFVFFLLTVVFLSSFALAHADGSVYNDFLQCLKNQSQSSTNVSDILYSKESTQYNSILTAYIRNLRFSYPTTPKPVLIVTPLTVSHVSAAVICSRDHGLHLKIRSGGHDYEGISYVSDDAFVIVRHVQLKSHTGGPRC
;
A
#
# COMPACT_ATOMS: atom_id res chain seq x y z
N MET A 1 35.68 -5.59 39.98
CA MET A 1 35.75 -6.12 38.59
C MET A 1 34.45 -6.87 38.25
N LYS A 2 33.33 -6.15 38.04
CA LYS A 2 32.02 -6.73 37.67
C LYS A 2 31.16 -5.88 36.69
N PRO A 3 31.45 -4.60 36.34
CA PRO A 3 30.51 -3.82 35.53
C PRO A 3 30.53 -4.17 34.04
N LEU A 4 31.64 -4.73 33.53
CA LEU A 4 31.80 -5.02 32.10
C LEU A 4 30.85 -6.14 31.63
N ALA A 5 30.65 -7.18 32.45
CA ALA A 5 29.74 -8.27 32.14
C ALA A 5 28.27 -7.82 32.15
N SER A 6 27.90 -6.92 33.06
CA SER A 6 26.56 -6.33 33.11
C SER A 6 26.29 -5.46 31.88
N TYR A 7 27.29 -4.71 31.41
CA TYR A 7 27.18 -3.90 30.20
C TYR A 7 27.04 -4.77 28.94
N LEU A 8 27.83 -5.85 28.84
CA LEU A 8 27.73 -6.81 27.75
C LEU A 8 26.36 -7.49 27.69
N PHE A 9 25.78 -7.86 28.84
CA PHE A 9 24.44 -8.45 28.89
C PHE A 9 23.36 -7.45 28.46
N PHE A 10 23.47 -6.19 28.87
CA PHE A 10 22.55 -5.12 28.48
C PHE A 10 22.63 -4.83 26.97
N VAL A 11 23.84 -4.78 26.40
CA VAL A 11 24.04 -4.61 24.95
C VAL A 11 23.47 -5.79 24.16
N PHE A 12 23.68 -7.02 24.62
CA PHE A 12 23.10 -8.21 23.99
C PHE A 12 21.57 -8.18 24.02
N PHE A 13 20.97 -7.83 25.17
CA PHE A 13 19.53 -7.67 25.29
C PHE A 13 18.98 -6.61 24.32
N LEU A 14 19.62 -5.43 24.24
CA LEU A 14 19.22 -4.39 23.28
C LEU A 14 19.32 -4.86 21.83
N LEU A 15 20.40 -5.56 21.45
CA LEU A 15 20.57 -6.12 20.11
C LEU A 15 19.49 -7.14 19.77
N THR A 16 19.11 -8.00 20.71
CA THR A 16 18.02 -8.98 20.50
C THR A 16 16.66 -8.30 20.31
N VAL A 17 16.36 -7.23 21.07
CA VAL A 17 15.11 -6.46 20.93
C VAL A 17 15.05 -5.77 19.56
N VAL A 18 16.16 -5.14 19.12
CA VAL A 18 16.24 -4.50 17.80
C VAL A 18 16.07 -5.52 16.67
N PHE A 19 16.72 -6.69 16.79
CA PHE A 19 16.58 -7.77 15.82
C PHE A 19 15.14 -8.28 15.73
N LEU A 20 14.51 -8.61 16.86
CA LEU A 20 13.11 -9.09 16.91
C LEU A 20 12.11 -8.08 16.35
N SER A 21 12.31 -6.79 16.62
CA SER A 21 11.45 -5.72 16.08
C SER A 21 11.51 -5.62 14.55
N SER A 22 12.69 -5.85 13.96
CA SER A 22 12.89 -5.83 12.51
C SER A 22 12.18 -7.00 11.81
N PHE A 23 12.20 -8.19 12.43
CA PHE A 23 11.48 -9.36 11.92
C PHE A 23 9.96 -9.20 12.01
N ALA A 24 9.44 -8.58 13.07
CA ALA A 24 8.00 -8.35 13.22
C ALA A 24 7.43 -7.43 12.13
N LEU A 25 8.14 -6.35 11.78
CA LEU A 25 7.76 -5.41 10.72
C LEU A 25 7.71 -6.06 9.34
N ALA A 26 8.67 -6.92 9.01
CA ALA A 26 8.71 -7.63 7.73
C ALA A 26 7.56 -8.66 7.58
N HIS A 27 7.25 -9.40 8.65
CA HIS A 27 6.13 -10.36 8.64
C HIS A 27 4.76 -9.67 8.59
N ALA A 28 4.63 -8.47 9.15
CA ALA A 28 3.41 -7.68 9.06
C ALA A 28 3.10 -7.29 7.61
N ASP A 29 4.08 -6.87 6.81
CA ASP A 29 3.85 -6.46 5.42
C ASP A 29 3.46 -7.65 4.53
N GLY A 30 4.13 -8.80 4.72
CA GLY A 30 3.83 -10.04 3.99
C GLY A 30 2.48 -10.67 4.35
N SER A 31 2.06 -10.61 5.63
CA SER A 31 0.73 -11.07 6.05
C SER A 31 -0.37 -10.16 5.51
N VAL A 32 -0.19 -8.83 5.62
CA VAL A 32 -1.15 -7.85 5.08
C VAL A 32 -1.39 -8.02 3.58
N TYR A 33 -0.34 -8.27 2.78
CA TYR A 33 -0.51 -8.55 1.35
C TYR A 33 -1.40 -9.76 1.08
N ASN A 34 -1.11 -10.89 1.73
CA ASN A 34 -1.81 -12.15 1.49
C ASN A 34 -3.27 -12.09 1.96
N ASP A 35 -3.51 -11.50 3.14
CA ASP A 35 -4.84 -11.33 3.70
C ASP A 35 -5.69 -10.41 2.82
N PHE A 36 -5.11 -9.29 2.38
CA PHE A 36 -5.78 -8.35 1.48
C PHE A 36 -6.06 -8.96 0.11
N LEU A 37 -5.12 -9.74 -0.44
CA LEU A 37 -5.29 -10.47 -1.69
C LEU A 37 -6.43 -11.50 -1.59
N GLN A 38 -6.50 -12.24 -0.49
CA GLN A 38 -7.58 -13.18 -0.23
C GLN A 38 -8.93 -12.47 -0.11
N CYS A 39 -8.99 -11.36 0.62
CA CYS A 39 -10.19 -10.55 0.71
C CYS A 39 -10.64 -10.05 -0.68
N LEU A 40 -9.71 -9.50 -1.49
CA LEU A 40 -10.05 -9.01 -2.83
C LEU A 40 -10.59 -10.13 -3.74
N LYS A 41 -10.01 -11.33 -3.69
CA LYS A 41 -10.51 -12.50 -4.43
C LYS A 41 -11.94 -12.86 -4.04
N ASN A 42 -12.24 -12.86 -2.75
CA ASN A 42 -13.58 -13.17 -2.24
C ASN A 42 -14.61 -12.10 -2.61
N GLN A 43 -14.24 -10.82 -2.53
CA GLN A 43 -15.16 -9.70 -2.73
C GLN A 43 -15.40 -9.36 -4.21
N SER A 44 -14.39 -9.52 -5.07
CA SER A 44 -14.48 -9.12 -6.47
C SER A 44 -15.30 -10.08 -7.35
N GLN A 45 -15.52 -11.31 -6.87
CA GLN A 45 -16.20 -12.40 -7.61
C GLN A 45 -15.66 -12.58 -9.05
N SER A 46 -14.38 -12.25 -9.26
CA SER A 46 -13.79 -12.20 -10.59
C SER A 46 -12.94 -13.44 -10.88
N SER A 47 -13.00 -13.92 -12.12
CA SER A 47 -12.08 -14.93 -12.66
C SER A 47 -10.72 -14.35 -13.06
N THR A 48 -10.55 -13.02 -13.04
CA THR A 48 -9.26 -12.39 -13.33
C THR A 48 -8.28 -12.56 -12.16
N ASN A 49 -7.00 -12.67 -12.51
CA ASN A 49 -5.94 -12.83 -11.51
C ASN A 49 -5.78 -11.52 -10.72
N VAL A 50 -6.40 -11.47 -9.55
CA VAL A 50 -6.39 -10.30 -8.65
C VAL A 50 -4.97 -9.91 -8.21
N SER A 51 -4.00 -10.82 -8.33
CA SER A 51 -2.59 -10.52 -8.07
C SER A 51 -2.02 -9.49 -9.05
N ASP A 52 -2.56 -9.38 -10.27
CA ASP A 52 -2.10 -8.42 -11.29
C ASP A 52 -2.53 -6.98 -10.99
N ILE A 53 -3.48 -6.81 -10.07
CA ILE A 53 -4.00 -5.50 -9.67
C ILE A 53 -3.54 -5.07 -8.27
N LEU A 54 -2.76 -5.89 -7.57
CA LEU A 54 -2.32 -5.63 -6.20
C LEU A 54 -0.79 -5.62 -6.10
N TYR A 55 -0.23 -4.50 -5.61
CA TYR A 55 1.22 -4.29 -5.53
C TYR A 55 1.63 -3.93 -4.10
N SER A 56 2.57 -4.69 -3.54
CA SER A 56 3.26 -4.42 -2.27
C SER A 56 4.63 -3.79 -2.51
N LYS A 57 5.32 -3.34 -1.46
CA LYS A 57 6.69 -2.78 -1.57
C LYS A 57 7.70 -3.75 -2.17
N GLU A 58 7.46 -5.05 -2.03
CA GLU A 58 8.29 -6.13 -2.60
C GLU A 58 8.06 -6.34 -4.11
N SER A 59 6.98 -5.77 -4.66
CA SER A 59 6.68 -5.90 -6.09
C SER A 59 7.65 -5.06 -6.92
N THR A 60 8.24 -5.63 -7.97
CA THR A 60 9.20 -4.92 -8.83
C THR A 60 8.59 -3.68 -9.50
N GLN A 61 7.28 -3.69 -9.75
CA GLN A 61 6.55 -2.57 -10.35
C GLN A 61 6.11 -1.51 -9.34
N TYR A 62 6.24 -1.74 -8.02
CA TYR A 62 5.72 -0.85 -6.98
C TYR A 62 6.19 0.59 -7.14
N ASN A 63 7.50 0.80 -7.26
CA ASN A 63 8.07 2.14 -7.38
C ASN A 63 7.66 2.81 -8.70
N SER A 64 7.67 2.07 -9.80
CA SER A 64 7.24 2.58 -11.11
C SER A 64 5.77 3.04 -11.06
N ILE A 65 4.90 2.22 -10.48
CA ILE A 65 3.48 2.53 -10.29
C ILE A 65 3.33 3.74 -9.37
N LEU A 66 3.95 3.74 -8.19
CA LEU A 66 3.81 4.83 -7.23
C LEU A 66 4.24 6.18 -7.81
N THR A 67 5.37 6.20 -8.53
CA THR A 67 5.99 7.42 -9.07
C THR A 67 5.36 7.93 -10.35
N ALA A 68 4.78 7.06 -11.20
CA ALA A 68 4.24 7.41 -12.53
C ALA A 68 3.27 8.60 -12.56
N TYR A 69 2.64 8.91 -11.43
CA TYR A 69 1.68 10.01 -11.34
C TYR A 69 2.07 11.06 -10.30
N ILE A 70 3.25 10.96 -9.66
CA ILE A 70 3.70 11.97 -8.68
C ILE A 70 3.96 13.25 -9.44
N ARG A 71 3.05 14.22 -9.28
CA ARG A 71 3.18 15.54 -9.89
C ARG A 71 4.02 16.49 -9.05
N ASN A 72 4.01 16.30 -7.73
CA ASN A 72 4.80 17.10 -6.79
C ASN A 72 5.94 16.25 -6.20
N LEU A 73 7.19 16.62 -6.51
CA LEU A 73 8.39 15.89 -6.11
C LEU A 73 8.59 15.79 -4.59
N ARG A 74 7.92 16.62 -3.78
CA ARG A 74 7.88 16.47 -2.32
C ARG A 74 7.42 15.08 -1.90
N PHE A 75 6.53 14.44 -2.66
CA PHE A 75 6.03 13.09 -2.35
C PHE A 75 6.97 11.96 -2.82
N SER A 76 8.02 12.28 -3.56
CA SER A 76 9.05 11.33 -4.01
C SER A 76 10.14 11.09 -2.96
N TYR A 77 10.26 11.95 -1.94
CA TYR A 77 11.30 11.81 -0.91
C TYR A 77 11.18 10.47 -0.14
N PRO A 78 12.31 9.89 0.32
CA PRO A 78 12.32 8.66 1.11
C PRO A 78 11.62 8.81 2.47
N THR A 79 11.63 10.01 3.04
CA THR A 79 11.01 10.32 4.33
C THR A 79 9.49 10.44 4.26
N THR A 80 8.92 10.54 3.05
CA THR A 80 7.48 10.61 2.85
C THR A 80 6.87 9.22 3.07
N PRO A 81 5.85 9.09 3.95
CA PRO A 81 5.14 7.82 4.14
C PRO A 81 4.64 7.24 2.81
N LYS A 82 4.85 5.95 2.62
CA LYS A 82 4.50 5.21 1.40
C LYS A 82 3.31 4.29 1.68
N PRO A 83 2.41 4.06 0.71
CA PRO A 83 1.29 3.16 0.91
C PRO A 83 1.79 1.74 1.20
N VAL A 84 1.05 1.01 2.04
CA VAL A 84 1.31 -0.40 2.30
C VAL A 84 1.05 -1.21 1.02
N LEU A 85 -0.09 -0.93 0.37
CA LEU A 85 -0.52 -1.58 -0.87
C LEU A 85 -0.99 -0.55 -1.90
N ILE A 86 -0.81 -0.87 -3.17
CA ILE A 86 -1.38 -0.15 -4.30
C ILE A 86 -2.31 -1.10 -5.05
N VAL A 87 -3.55 -0.68 -5.27
CA VAL A 87 -4.54 -1.42 -6.06
C VAL A 87 -4.80 -0.68 -7.36
N THR A 88 -4.70 -1.37 -8.50
CA THR A 88 -5.04 -0.83 -9.82
C THR A 88 -6.27 -1.54 -10.39
N PRO A 89 -7.48 -1.24 -9.89
CA PRO A 89 -8.72 -1.88 -10.34
C PRO A 89 -8.93 -1.80 -11.85
N LEU A 90 -9.37 -2.92 -12.43
CA LEU A 90 -9.76 -3.04 -13.83
C LEU A 90 -11.28 -2.99 -14.05
N THR A 91 -12.06 -3.21 -12.99
CA THR A 91 -13.53 -3.29 -13.03
C THR A 91 -14.12 -2.55 -11.85
N VAL A 92 -15.42 -2.23 -11.93
CA VAL A 92 -16.16 -1.62 -10.82
C VAL A 92 -16.16 -2.54 -9.59
N SER A 93 -16.23 -3.87 -9.77
CA SER A 93 -16.17 -4.83 -8.67
C SER A 93 -14.84 -4.82 -7.92
N HIS A 94 -13.72 -4.57 -8.62
CA HIS A 94 -12.41 -4.40 -7.98
C HIS A 94 -12.37 -3.14 -7.09
N VAL A 95 -13.06 -2.06 -7.49
CA VAL A 95 -13.12 -0.82 -6.68
C VAL A 95 -13.89 -1.08 -5.39
N SER A 96 -15.09 -1.66 -5.47
CA SER A 96 -15.87 -1.98 -4.27
C SER A 96 -15.16 -2.99 -3.36
N ALA A 97 -14.50 -4.00 -3.94
CA ALA A 97 -13.70 -4.95 -3.19
C ALA A 97 -12.56 -4.27 -2.43
N ALA A 98 -11.83 -3.35 -3.07
CA ALA A 98 -10.75 -2.62 -2.42
C ALA A 98 -11.24 -1.76 -1.24
N VAL A 99 -12.42 -1.15 -1.36
CA VAL A 99 -13.04 -0.38 -0.26
C VAL A 99 -13.35 -1.29 0.92
N ILE A 100 -14.01 -2.43 0.67
CA ILE A 100 -14.39 -3.40 1.71
C ILE A 100 -13.15 -3.96 2.40
N CYS A 101 -12.16 -4.43 1.64
CA CYS A 101 -10.95 -5.01 2.21
C CYS A 101 -10.12 -3.99 2.99
N SER A 102 -10.06 -2.74 2.54
CA SER A 102 -9.35 -1.69 3.30
C SER A 102 -10.01 -1.45 4.65
N ARG A 103 -11.35 -1.40 4.69
CA ARG A 103 -12.10 -1.30 5.96
C ARG A 103 -11.84 -2.52 6.86
N ASP A 104 -11.95 -3.72 6.32
CA ASP A 104 -11.86 -4.96 7.11
C ASP A 104 -10.47 -5.18 7.70
N HIS A 105 -9.43 -4.66 7.03
CA HIS A 105 -8.04 -4.70 7.51
C HIS A 105 -7.60 -3.42 8.25
N GLY A 106 -8.52 -2.47 8.52
CA GLY A 106 -8.19 -1.23 9.24
C GLY A 106 -7.21 -0.31 8.50
N LEU A 107 -7.15 -0.40 7.17
CA LEU A 107 -6.26 0.40 6.34
C LEU A 107 -7.00 1.62 5.80
N HIS A 108 -6.36 2.79 5.88
CA HIS A 108 -6.92 4.00 5.30
C HIS A 108 -6.93 3.92 3.78
N LEU A 109 -8.08 4.19 3.16
CA LEU A 109 -8.21 4.19 1.71
C LEU A 109 -7.92 5.57 1.14
N LYS A 110 -7.05 5.65 0.14
CA LYS A 110 -6.78 6.87 -0.65
C LYS A 110 -7.10 6.61 -2.12
N ILE A 111 -7.96 7.43 -2.72
CA ILE A 111 -8.35 7.29 -4.13
C ILE A 111 -7.55 8.27 -4.98
N ARG A 112 -7.07 7.81 -6.15
CA ARG A 112 -6.28 8.64 -7.07
C ARG A 112 -6.66 8.43 -8.52
N SER A 113 -7.10 9.50 -9.20
CA SER A 113 -7.56 9.45 -10.60
C SER A 113 -6.72 10.24 -11.62
N GLY A 114 -5.90 11.22 -11.20
CA GLY A 114 -5.18 12.08 -12.17
C GLY A 114 -4.09 12.99 -11.60
N GLY A 115 -4.02 13.18 -10.28
CA GLY A 115 -2.90 13.86 -9.64
C GLY A 115 -2.95 15.40 -9.65
N HIS A 116 -4.15 16.00 -9.68
CA HIS A 116 -4.35 17.45 -9.45
C HIS A 116 -4.53 17.82 -7.97
N ASP A 117 -4.38 16.84 -7.09
CA ASP A 117 -4.39 17.07 -5.65
C ASP A 117 -3.05 17.71 -5.25
N TYR A 118 -3.04 19.04 -5.28
CA TYR A 118 -1.85 19.88 -5.07
C TYR A 118 -1.28 19.70 -3.64
N GLU A 119 -2.17 19.41 -2.69
CA GLU A 119 -1.86 19.14 -1.28
C GLU A 119 -1.36 17.71 -1.04
N GLY A 120 -1.49 16.83 -2.04
CA GLY A 120 -1.08 15.44 -1.97
C GLY A 120 -1.79 14.60 -0.91
N ILE A 121 -3.02 14.97 -0.56
CA ILE A 121 -3.89 14.23 0.38
C ILE A 121 -4.11 12.79 -0.10
N SER A 122 -4.04 12.57 -1.41
CA SER A 122 -4.09 11.27 -2.11
C SER A 122 -2.78 10.47 -2.10
N TYR A 123 -1.71 10.98 -1.46
CA TYR A 123 -0.35 10.41 -1.50
C TYR A 123 0.19 10.03 -0.13
N VAL A 124 -0.30 10.64 0.94
CA VAL A 124 0.24 10.50 2.29
C VAL A 124 -0.89 10.32 3.30
N SER A 125 -0.63 9.48 4.29
CA SER A 125 -1.41 9.31 5.50
C SER A 125 -0.43 9.08 6.65
N ASP A 126 -0.74 9.60 7.83
CA ASP A 126 0.03 9.31 9.04
C ASP A 126 -0.17 7.85 9.47
N ASP A 127 -1.36 7.31 9.18
CA ASP A 127 -1.72 5.91 9.39
C ASP A 127 -1.44 5.03 8.16
N ALA A 128 -1.31 3.72 8.38
CA ALA A 128 -1.18 2.71 7.32
C ALA A 128 -2.32 2.82 6.29
N PHE A 129 -1.97 2.95 5.01
CA PHE A 129 -2.94 3.26 3.97
C PHE A 129 -2.70 2.49 2.66
N VAL A 130 -3.79 2.32 1.91
CA VAL A 130 -3.85 1.70 0.58
C VAL A 130 -4.24 2.76 -0.44
N ILE A 131 -3.56 2.79 -1.58
CA ILE A 131 -3.93 3.64 -2.70
C ILE A 131 -4.72 2.82 -3.73
N VAL A 132 -5.94 3.26 -4.05
CA VAL A 132 -6.69 2.78 -5.21
C VAL A 132 -6.47 3.73 -6.38
N ARG A 133 -5.85 3.20 -7.42
CA ARG A 133 -5.63 3.89 -8.69
C ARG A 133 -6.82 3.68 -9.61
N HIS A 134 -7.47 4.76 -10.02
CA HIS A 134 -8.31 4.72 -11.19
C HIS A 134 -7.43 4.72 -12.45
N VAL A 135 -7.30 3.58 -13.12
CA VAL A 135 -6.91 3.59 -14.54
C VAL A 135 -8.13 4.10 -15.28
N GLN A 136 -7.98 5.15 -16.08
CA GLN A 136 -9.10 5.72 -16.82
C GLN A 136 -9.76 4.62 -17.66
N LEU A 137 -10.90 4.12 -17.17
CA LEU A 137 -11.80 3.30 -17.95
C LEU A 137 -12.22 4.19 -19.12
N LYS A 138 -11.65 3.97 -20.31
CA LYS A 138 -12.07 4.66 -21.52
C LYS A 138 -13.45 4.13 -21.92
N SER A 139 -14.48 4.56 -21.21
CA SER A 139 -15.84 4.57 -21.74
C SER A 139 -15.91 5.73 -22.75
N HIS A 140 -15.42 5.50 -23.96
CA HIS A 140 -15.73 6.39 -25.07
C HIS A 140 -17.14 6.08 -25.56
N THR A 141 -18.15 6.36 -24.73
CA THR A 141 -19.51 6.51 -25.22
C THR A 141 -19.58 7.89 -25.84
N GLY A 142 -19.27 7.98 -27.13
CA GLY A 142 -19.68 9.09 -27.97
C GLY A 142 -21.21 9.10 -28.02
N GLY A 143 -21.85 9.71 -27.02
CA GLY A 143 -23.25 10.10 -27.11
C GLY A 143 -23.37 11.36 -27.96
N PRO A 144 -24.39 11.48 -28.84
CA PRO A 144 -24.58 12.69 -29.61
C PRO A 144 -24.82 13.85 -28.64
N ARG A 145 -24.14 14.97 -28.92
CA ARG A 145 -24.42 16.27 -28.29
C ARG A 145 -25.92 16.54 -28.42
N CYS A 146 -26.61 16.67 -27.30
CA CYS A 146 -27.80 17.52 -27.22
C CYS A 146 -27.34 18.97 -27.10
#